data_AF-A0A1J3IZD6-F1
#
_entry.id   AF-A0A1J3IZD6-F1
#
_cell.length_a   1.000
_cell.length_b   1.000
_cell.length_c   1.000
_cell.angle_alpha   90.00
_cell.angle_beta   90.00
_cell.angle_gamma   90.00
#
_symmetry.space_group_name_H-M   'P 1'
#
loop_
_entity.id
_entity.type
_entity.pdbx_description
1 polymer ?
#
loop_
_entity_poly.entity_id
_entity_poly.type
_entity_poly.pdbx_seq_one_letter_code
_entity_poly.pdbx_strand_id
1 'polypeptide(L)'
;MVNVGGRCVEAEDSERDGDLVMEETLKAMSSVFGDKLFVLTLGNGNDSSVALTGDLPDLDAWKKRLPVRELSSYVDLWKPYSEIEMLAS
;
A
#
# COMPACT_ATOMS: atom_id res chain seq x y z
N MET A 1 3.53 6.11 -7.69
CA MET A 1 3.03 4.79 -7.25
C MET A 1 4.21 3.84 -7.25
N VAL A 2 4.40 3.07 -6.17
CA VAL A 2 5.50 2.14 -5.98
C VAL A 2 4.91 0.82 -5.49
N ASN A 3 5.25 -0.30 -6.13
CA ASN A 3 5.00 -1.61 -5.55
C ASN A 3 6.06 -1.82 -4.45
N VAL A 4 5.62 -2.00 -3.21
CA VAL A 4 6.52 -2.15 -2.06
C VAL A 4 6.69 -3.61 -1.63
N GLY A 5 6.10 -4.55 -2.36
CA GLY A 5 6.23 -5.98 -2.11
C GLY A 5 5.53 -6.41 -0.81
N GLY A 6 6.15 -7.37 -0.14
CA GLY A 6 5.80 -7.96 1.16
C GLY A 6 6.31 -9.40 1.21
N ARG A 7 5.83 -10.24 2.14
CA ARG A 7 6.44 -11.54 2.51
C ARG A 7 6.82 -12.50 1.38
N CYS A 8 6.13 -12.47 0.24
CA CYS A 8 6.44 -13.38 -0.89
C CYS A 8 7.63 -12.92 -1.75
N VAL A 9 8.31 -11.83 -1.39
CA VAL A 9 9.49 -11.36 -2.11
C VAL A 9 10.72 -12.13 -1.63
N GLU A 10 11.37 -12.86 -2.55
CA GLU A 10 12.69 -13.44 -2.35
C GLU A 10 13.66 -12.33 -1.94
N ALA A 11 14.21 -12.43 -0.74
CA ALA A 11 15.16 -11.46 -0.27
C ALA A 11 16.47 -11.60 -1.07
N GLU A 12 16.98 -10.49 -1.61
CA GLU A 12 18.35 -10.47 -2.17
C GLU A 12 19.40 -10.76 -1.08
N ASP A 13 19.03 -10.55 0.18
CA ASP A 13 19.79 -10.81 1.38
C ASP A 13 19.02 -11.78 2.29
N SER A 14 19.58 -12.97 2.55
CA SER A 14 18.96 -13.98 3.42
C SER A 14 18.68 -13.50 4.85
N GLU A 15 19.26 -12.37 5.27
CA GLU A 15 19.02 -11.77 6.59
C GLU A 15 17.80 -10.82 6.63
N ARG A 16 17.19 -10.48 5.48
CA ARG A 16 16.09 -9.49 5.40
C ARG A 16 14.88 -10.03 4.64
N ASP A 17 13.89 -10.54 5.37
CA ASP A 17 12.62 -10.99 4.76
C ASP A 17 11.87 -9.82 4.05
N GLY A 18 11.07 -10.14 3.03
CA GLY A 18 10.33 -9.20 2.20
C GLY A 18 9.37 -8.29 3.00
N ASP A 19 8.87 -8.76 4.13
CA ASP A 19 8.09 -7.93 5.07
C ASP A 19 8.92 -6.77 5.64
N LEU A 20 10.15 -7.05 6.09
CA LEU A 20 11.03 -6.01 6.65
C LEU A 20 11.41 -4.98 5.58
N VAL A 21 11.67 -5.44 4.35
CA VAL A 21 11.98 -4.53 3.23
C VAL A 21 10.79 -3.63 2.90
N MET A 22 9.57 -4.19 2.88
CA MET A 22 8.34 -3.43 2.69
C MET A 22 8.15 -2.38 3.78
N GLU A 23 8.27 -2.76 5.05
CA GLU A 23 8.12 -1.84 6.18
C GLU A 23 9.13 -0.69 6.15
N GLU A 24 10.41 -0.99 5.95
CA GLU A 24 11.46 0.02 5.89
C GLU A 24 11.28 0.96 4.69
N THR A 25 10.80 0.44 3.56
CA THR A 25 10.46 1.26 2.39
C THR A 25 9.31 2.21 2.70
N LEU A 26 8.24 1.73 3.34
CA LEU A 26 7.09 2.55 3.71
C LEU A 26 7.46 3.63 4.74
N LYS A 27 8.28 3.31 5.75
CA LYS A 27 8.83 4.29 6.71
C LYS A 27 9.64 5.36 6.00
N ALA A 28 10.54 4.97 5.10
CA ALA A 28 11.35 5.90 4.32
C ALA A 28 10.47 6.83 3.46
N MET A 29 9.46 6.28 2.79
CA MET A 29 8.49 7.08 2.03
C MET A 29 7.71 8.03 2.94
N SER A 30 7.21 7.57 4.09
CA SER A 30 6.49 8.39 5.06
C SER A 30 7.32 9.59 5.52
N SER A 31 8.62 9.40 5.77
CA SER A 31 9.52 10.49 6.18
C SER A 31 9.66 11.62 5.14
N VAL A 32 9.43 11.32 3.86
CA VAL A 32 9.55 12.28 2.75
C VAL A 32 8.19 12.88 2.38
N PHE A 33 7.13 12.06 2.36
CA PHE A 33 5.81 12.44 1.85
C PHE A 33 4.79 12.77 2.95
N GLY A 34 5.09 12.45 4.20
CA GLY A 34 4.21 12.65 5.35
C GLY A 34 2.84 11.99 5.16
N ASP A 35 1.79 12.71 5.52
CA ASP A 35 0.40 12.26 5.43
C ASP A 35 -0.10 12.01 4.00
N LYS A 36 0.71 12.35 2.99
CA LYS A 36 0.40 12.11 1.58
C LYS A 36 0.90 10.74 1.10
N LEU A 37 0.87 9.74 1.97
CA LEU A 37 1.22 8.35 1.68
C LEU A 37 0.01 7.46 1.95
N PHE A 38 -0.46 6.79 0.90
CA PHE A 38 -1.56 5.84 0.95
C PHE A 38 -1.07 4.47 0.52
N VAL A 39 -1.54 3.43 1.21
CA VAL A 39 -1.15 2.05 0.95
C VAL A 39 -2.39 1.22 0.70
N LEU A 40 -2.31 0.34 -0.28
CA LEU A 40 -3.27 -0.71 -0.54
C LEU A 40 -2.58 -2.06 -0.33
N THR A 41 -3.15 -2.90 0.53
CA THR A 41 -2.69 -4.27 0.77
C THR A 41 -3.75 -5.24 0.25
N LEU A 42 -3.35 -6.15 -0.64
CA LEU A 42 -4.26 -7.10 -1.28
C LEU A 42 -4.47 -8.35 -0.38
N GLY A 43 -5.51 -8.36 0.44
CA GLY A 43 -5.81 -9.50 1.33
C GLY A 43 -6.18 -10.82 0.61
N ASN A 44 -6.13 -11.93 1.37
CA ASN A 44 -6.23 -13.36 0.99
C ASN A 44 -4.92 -14.03 0.51
N GLY A 45 -3.87 -13.98 1.33
CA GLY A 45 -2.66 -14.79 1.15
C GLY A 45 -1.63 -14.23 0.18
N ASN A 46 -1.89 -13.06 -0.41
CA ASN A 46 -0.89 -12.26 -1.09
C ASN A 46 -0.42 -11.14 -0.16
N ASP A 47 0.75 -11.30 0.42
CA ASP A 47 1.40 -10.25 1.20
C ASP A 47 2.03 -9.23 0.24
N SER A 48 1.23 -8.60 -0.64
CA SER A 48 1.71 -7.60 -1.58
C SER A 48 0.98 -6.28 -1.40
N SER A 49 1.77 -5.22 -1.22
CA SER A 49 1.30 -3.87 -0.99
C SER A 49 1.78 -2.91 -2.07
N VAL A 50 0.94 -1.92 -2.35
CA VAL A 50 1.25 -0.82 -3.28
C VAL A 50 1.11 0.50 -2.53
N ALA A 51 2.08 1.37 -2.71
CA ALA A 51 2.11 2.72 -2.15
C ALA A 51 1.83 3.78 -3.21
N LEU A 52 0.99 4.74 -2.86
CA LEU A 52 0.67 5.93 -3.65
C LEU A 52 1.01 7.19 -2.85
N THR A 53 1.69 8.13 -3.50
CA THR A 53 2.07 9.41 -2.90
C THR A 53 1.26 10.55 -3.52
N GLY A 54 0.94 11.56 -2.72
CA GLY A 54 0.14 12.71 -3.15
C GLY A 54 -1.27 12.70 -2.56
N ASP A 55 -2.12 13.59 -3.04
CA ASP A 55 -3.50 13.67 -2.57
C ASP A 55 -4.33 12.52 -3.20
N LEU A 56 -5.24 11.91 -2.42
CA LEU A 56 -6.16 10.92 -2.97
C LEU A 56 -7.05 11.56 -4.06
N PRO A 57 -7.26 10.87 -5.20
CA PRO A 57 -8.23 11.32 -6.18
C PRO A 57 -9.66 11.18 -5.64
N ASP A 58 -10.62 11.80 -6.31
CA ASP A 58 -12.06 11.59 -6.04
C ASP A 58 -12.42 10.11 -6.24
N LEU A 59 -12.64 9.41 -5.13
CA LEU A 59 -12.91 7.98 -5.10
C LEU A 59 -14.26 7.65 -5.77
N ASP A 60 -15.27 8.50 -5.65
CA ASP A 60 -16.58 8.27 -6.26
C ASP A 60 -16.52 8.45 -7.77
N ALA A 61 -15.80 9.47 -8.24
CA ALA A 61 -15.53 9.67 -9.65
C ALA A 61 -14.70 8.51 -10.23
N TRP A 62 -13.71 8.00 -9.49
CA TRP A 62 -12.92 6.84 -9.89
C TRP A 62 -13.81 5.60 -10.03
N LYS A 63 -14.62 5.26 -9.01
CA LYS A 63 -15.51 4.10 -9.06
C LYS A 63 -16.46 4.14 -10.25
N LYS A 64 -17.03 5.31 -10.58
CA LYS A 64 -17.93 5.49 -11.73
C LYS A 64 -17.26 5.26 -13.09
N ARG A 65 -15.93 5.36 -13.17
CA ARG A 65 -15.15 5.14 -14.40
C ARG A 65 -14.71 3.69 -14.58
N LEU A 66 -14.85 2.83 -13.57
CA LEU A 66 -14.43 1.45 -13.66
C LEU A 66 -15.39 0.63 -14.55
N PRO A 67 -14.86 -0.25 -15.42
CA PRO A 67 -15.67 -0.98 -16.39
C PRO A 67 -16.52 -2.09 -15.75
N VAL A 68 -16.14 -2.56 -14.56
CA VAL A 68 -16.82 -3.63 -13.84
C VAL A 68 -16.95 -3.26 -12.35
N ARG A 69 -18.05 -3.66 -11.73
CA ARG A 69 -18.41 -3.23 -10.36
C ARG A 69 -17.49 -3.85 -9.31
N GLU A 70 -16.96 -5.04 -9.59
CA GLU A 70 -16.06 -5.80 -8.72
C GLU A 70 -14.74 -5.05 -8.47
N LEU A 71 -14.31 -4.19 -9.42
CA LEU A 71 -13.10 -3.39 -9.24
C LEU A 71 -13.31 -2.21 -8.28
N SER A 72 -14.56 -1.81 -8.02
CA SER A 72 -14.86 -0.64 -7.18
C SER A 72 -14.48 -0.85 -5.72
N SER A 73 -14.50 -2.09 -5.24
CA SER A 73 -14.08 -2.42 -3.87
C SER A 73 -12.61 -2.11 -3.62
N TYR A 74 -11.74 -2.26 -4.63
CA TYR A 74 -10.31 -1.94 -4.49
C TYR A 74 -10.04 -0.45 -4.32
N VAL A 75 -10.94 0.42 -4.78
CA VAL A 75 -10.83 1.87 -4.57
C VAL A 75 -10.99 2.21 -3.09
N ASP A 76 -11.79 1.43 -2.35
CA ASP A 76 -12.01 1.61 -0.91
C ASP A 76 -10.91 1.00 -0.03
N LEU A 77 -9.97 0.25 -0.61
CA LEU A 77 -8.90 -0.40 0.13
C LEU A 77 -7.69 0.50 0.37
N TRP A 78 -7.61 1.66 -0.29
CA TRP A 78 -6.54 2.64 -0.06
C TRP A 78 -6.71 3.27 1.33
N LYS A 79 -5.68 3.14 2.17
CA LYS A 79 -5.66 3.72 3.51
C LYS A 79 -4.46 4.62 3.69
N PRO A 80 -4.56 5.71 4.46
CA PRO A 80 -3.40 6.47 4.91
C PRO A 80 -2.41 5.54 5.61
N TYR A 81 -1.11 5.73 5.38
CA TYR A 81 -0.08 4.93 6.04
C TYR A 81 -0.11 5.10 7.57
N SER A 82 -0.47 6.27 8.07
CA SER A 82 -0.65 6.54 9.50
C SER A 82 -1.69 5.63 10.17
N GLU A 83 -2.74 5.23 9.45
CA GLU A 83 -3.73 4.26 9.97
C GLU A 83 -3.17 2.83 10.04
N ILE A 84 -2.15 2.52 9.24
CA ILE A 84 -1.51 1.20 9.21
C ILE A 84 -0.44 1.12 10.30
N GLU A 85 0.37 2.17 10.50
CA GLU A 85 1.33 2.23 11.61
C GLU A 85 0.65 2.07 12.97
N MET A 86 -0.49 2.74 13.19
CA MET A 86 -1.23 2.67 14.46
C MET A 86 -1.80 1.27 14.79
N LEU A 87 -1.93 0.39 13.80
CA LEU A 87 -2.41 -0.99 14.01
C LEU A 87 -1.28 -1.98 14.26
N ALA A 88 -0.03 -1.57 14.01
CA ALA A 88 1.18 -2.40 14.18
C ALA A 88 1.96 -2.09 15.48
N SER A 89 1.64 -0.98 16.15
CA SER A 89 2.22 -0.51 17.42
C SER A 89 1.40 -0.94 18.64
#